data_AF-A0A952GBK7-F1
#
_entry.id   AF-A0A952GBK7-F1
#
_cell.length_a   1.000
_cell.length_b   1.000
_cell.length_c   1.000
_cell.angle_alpha   90.00
_cell.angle_beta   90.00
_cell.angle_gamma   90.00
#
_symmetry.space_group_name_H-M   'P 1'
#
loop_
_entity.id
_entity.type
_entity.pdbx_description
1 polymer ?
#
loop_
_entity_poly.entity_id
_entity_poly.type
_entity_poly.pdbx_seq_one_letter_code
_entity_poly.pdbx_strand_id
1 'polypeptide(L)' 'LSKLERNNQKDRDDVRFLDRSIPLDLSVLEERYKTELRWQLGRPDREDLTIRLWLEMLQE' A
#
# COMPACT_ATOMS: atom_id res chain seq x y z
N LEU A 1 9.72 2.84 -1.46
CA LEU A 1 10.19 1.49 -1.10
C LEU A 1 10.15 1.26 0.41
N SER A 2 10.87 2.04 1.23
CA SER A 2 10.96 1.83 2.69
C SER A 2 9.66 1.94 3.51
N LYS A 3 8.59 2.56 3.00
CA LYS A 3 7.32 2.68 3.74
C LYS A 3 6.52 1.37 3.81
N LEU A 4 6.58 0.55 2.75
CA LEU A 4 5.88 -0.74 2.69
C LEU A 4 6.47 -1.78 3.67
N GLU A 5 7.71 -1.60 4.11
CA GLU A 5 8.36 -2.48 5.07
C GLU A 5 7.94 -2.22 6.53
N ARG A 6 7.38 -1.03 6.84
CA ARG A 6 7.20 -0.57 8.23
C ARG A 6 5.77 -0.66 8.75
N ASN A 7 4.78 -0.42 7.88
CA ASN A 7 3.34 -0.41 8.20
C ASN A 7 2.99 0.18 9.59
N ASN A 8 3.70 1.23 10.02
CA ASN A 8 3.49 1.80 11.35
C ASN A 8 2.28 2.75 11.35
N GLN A 9 1.89 3.25 12.52
CA GLN A 9 0.73 4.15 12.65
C GLN A 9 0.83 5.36 11.70
N LYS A 10 2.00 6.00 11.61
CA LYS A 10 2.20 7.16 10.74
C LYS A 10 2.01 6.82 9.27
N ASP A 11 2.55 5.67 8.82
CA ASP A 11 2.39 5.21 7.44
C ASP A 11 0.90 4.89 7.14
N ARG A 12 0.15 4.33 8.09
CA ARG A 12 -1.31 4.11 7.97
C ARG A 12 -2.09 5.43 7.91
N ASP A 13 -1.73 6.40 8.74
CA ASP A 13 -2.36 7.72 8.74
C ASP A 13 -2.09 8.48 7.43
N ASP A 14 -0.87 8.42 6.90
CA ASP A 14 -0.50 8.97 5.59
C ASP A 14 -1.40 8.38 4.49
N VAL A 15 -1.60 7.05 4.50
CA VAL A 15 -2.42 6.35 3.48
C VAL A 15 -3.90 6.72 3.61
N ARG A 16 -4.45 6.77 4.84
CA ARG A 16 -5.82 7.25 5.06
C ARG A 16 -6.01 8.71 4.65
N PHE A 17 -4.98 9.54 4.84
CA PHE A 17 -5.03 10.92 4.39
C PHE A 17 -5.07 11.02 2.87
N LEU A 18 -4.26 10.22 2.15
CA LEU A 18 -4.28 10.17 0.69
C LEU A 18 -5.65 9.73 0.17
N ASP A 19 -6.19 8.64 0.70
CA ASP A 19 -7.51 8.13 0.33
C ASP A 19 -8.62 9.20 0.43
N ARG A 20 -8.56 10.05 1.46
CA ARG A 20 -9.51 11.16 1.65
C ARG A 20 -9.23 12.40 0.80
N SER A 21 -7.98 12.58 0.36
CA SER A 21 -7.51 13.83 -0.26
C SER A 21 -7.43 13.76 -1.78
N ILE A 22 -7.33 12.56 -2.34
CA ILE A 22 -7.25 12.32 -3.78
C ILE A 22 -8.21 11.20 -4.19
N PRO A 23 -8.66 11.13 -5.45
CA PRO A 23 -9.41 9.99 -5.95
C PRO A 23 -8.49 8.77 -6.04
N LEU A 24 -8.25 8.13 -4.89
CA LEU A 24 -7.42 6.94 -4.78
C LEU A 24 -8.23 5.71 -5.21
N ASP A 25 -7.94 5.21 -6.40
CA ASP A 25 -8.51 3.95 -6.87
C ASP A 25 -7.69 2.77 -6.30
N LEU A 26 -8.33 1.98 -5.42
CA LEU A 26 -7.71 0.84 -4.75
C LEU A 26 -7.34 -0.30 -5.72
N SER A 27 -8.11 -0.48 -6.79
CA SER A 27 -7.81 -1.49 -7.81
C SER A 27 -6.58 -1.08 -8.63
N VAL A 28 -6.48 0.20 -9.00
CA VAL A 28 -5.30 0.73 -9.67
C VAL A 28 -4.07 0.67 -8.75
N LEU A 29 -4.22 0.97 -7.46
CA LEU A 29 -3.13 0.86 -6.48
C LEU A 29 -2.59 -0.58 -6.41
N GLU A 30 -3.49 -1.57 -6.31
CA GLU A 30 -3.10 -2.98 -6.25
C GLU A 30 -2.45 -3.46 -7.56
N GLU A 31 -3.01 -3.09 -8.71
CA GLU A 31 -2.46 -3.45 -10.03
C GLU A 31 -1.05 -2.90 -10.22
N ARG A 32 -0.85 -1.60 -9.95
CA ARG A 32 0.45 -0.95 -10.10
C ARG A 32 1.48 -1.48 -9.13
N TYR A 33 1.06 -1.82 -7.90
CA TYR A 33 1.94 -2.53 -6.99
C TYR A 33 2.43 -3.85 -7.60
N LYS A 34 1.53 -4.70 -8.11
CA LYS A 34 1.88 -6.02 -8.67
C LYS A 34 2.72 -5.93 -9.94
N THR A 35 2.41 -4.99 -10.83
CA THR A 35 2.98 -4.92 -12.19
C THR A 35 4.22 -4.03 -12.28
N GLU A 36 4.25 -2.92 -11.55
CA GLU A 36 5.32 -1.92 -11.66
C GLU A 36 6.37 -2.05 -10.55
N LEU A 37 5.94 -2.35 -9.31
CA LEU A 37 6.81 -2.27 -8.13
C LEU A 37 7.28 -3.62 -7.61
N ARG A 38 6.40 -4.63 -7.57
CA ARG A 38 6.62 -5.87 -6.84
C ARG A 38 7.89 -6.62 -7.26
N TRP A 39 8.20 -6.65 -8.55
CA TRP A 39 9.37 -7.36 -9.08
C TRP A 39 10.71 -6.70 -8.69
N GLN A 40 10.68 -5.45 -8.24
CA GLN A 40 11.87 -4.69 -7.83
C GLN A 40 12.20 -4.87 -6.34
N LEU A 41 11.34 -5.55 -5.58
CA LEU A 41 11.45 -5.69 -4.13
C LEU A 41 12.31 -6.91 -3.76
N GLY A 42 13.21 -6.72 -2.80
CA GLY A 42 14.08 -7.80 -2.31
C GLY A 42 13.38 -8.81 -1.38
N ARG A 43 12.24 -8.44 -0.76
CA ARG A 43 11.50 -9.29 0.19
C ARG A 43 9.98 -9.20 0.02
N PRO A 44 9.45 -9.44 -1.20
CA PRO A 44 8.09 -9.07 -1.61
C PRO A 44 6.99 -9.57 -0.67
N ASP A 45 7.18 -10.68 0.04
CA ASP A 45 6.19 -11.21 0.98
C ASP A 45 5.78 -10.21 2.08
N ARG A 46 6.71 -9.35 2.54
CA ARG A 46 6.40 -8.35 3.58
C ARG A 46 5.61 -7.20 3.02
N GLU A 47 5.99 -6.69 1.85
CA GLU A 47 5.28 -5.61 1.19
C GLU A 47 3.92 -6.08 0.65
N ASP A 48 3.82 -7.33 0.20
CA ASP A 48 2.55 -7.97 -0.23
C ASP A 48 1.56 -7.94 0.95
N LEU A 49 2.02 -8.29 2.15
CA LEU A 49 1.21 -8.22 3.36
C LEU A 49 0.83 -6.77 3.69
N THR A 50 1.76 -5.81 3.63
CA THR A 50 1.46 -4.41 3.92
C THR A 50 0.41 -3.83 2.95
N ILE A 51 0.55 -4.11 1.65
CA ILE A 51 -0.43 -3.67 0.64
C ILE A 51 -1.80 -4.27 0.95
N ARG A 52 -1.89 -5.57 1.25
CA ARG A 52 -3.15 -6.21 1.64
C ARG A 52 -3.80 -5.52 2.84
N LEU A 53 -3.03 -5.29 3.90
CA LEU A 53 -3.52 -4.63 5.11
C LEU A 53 -3.99 -3.19 4.85
N TRP A 54 -3.33 -2.46 3.95
CA TRP A 54 -3.76 -1.12 3.58
C TRP A 54 -5.05 -1.13 2.76
N LEU A 55 -5.18 -2.06 1.81
CA LEU A 55 -6.41 -2.22 1.02
C LEU A 55 -7.59 -2.57 1.92
N GLU A 56 -7.43 -3.55 2.82
CA GLU A 56 -8.44 -3.92 3.81
C GLU A 56 -8.82 -2.71 4.68
N MET A 57 -7.83 -1.98 5.21
CA MET A 57 -8.03 -0.80 6.05
C MET A 57 -8.80 0.34 5.37
N LEU A 58 -8.68 0.50 4.06
CA LEU A 58 -9.36 1.53 3.27
C LEU A 58 -10.75 1.10 2.77
N GLN A 59 -11.04 -0.20 2.78
CA GLN A 59 -12.35 -0.74 2.40
C GLN A 59 -13.36 -0.80 3.56
N GLU A 60 -12.90 -0.63 4.81
CA GLU A 60 -13.72 -0.48 6.03
C GLU A 60 -14.35 0.92 6.15
#